data_AF-A0A399Z6A2-F1
#
_entry.id   AF-A0A399Z6A2-F1
#
_cell.length_a   1.000
_cell.length_b   1.000
_cell.length_c   1.000
_cell.angle_alpha   90.00
_cell.angle_beta   90.00
_cell.angle_gamma   90.00
#
_symmetry.space_group_name_H-M   'P 1'
#
loop_
_entity.id
_entity.type
_entity.pdbx_description
1 polymer ?
#
loop_
_entity_poly.entity_id
_entity_poly.type
_entity_poly.pdbx_seq_one_letter_code
_entity_poly.pdbx_strand_id
1 'polypeptide(L)' 'DFFAVDLNRLEFAGMHDPVSAIVFGQPVRVDYTVVGGKFIVKEGQLATADEGKIIERHNQAAKKLLTS' A
#
# COMPACT_ATOMS: atom_id res chain seq x y z
N ASP A 1 3.00 16.23 5.17
CA ASP A 1 3.13 14.84 4.69
C ASP A 1 2.56 13.90 5.72
N PHE A 2 1.66 13.00 5.31
CA PHE A 2 1.02 12.04 6.20
C PHE A 2 0.46 10.84 5.41
N PHE A 3 0.13 9.78 6.15
CA PHE A 3 -0.69 8.69 5.65
C PHE A 3 -1.82 8.39 6.64
N ALA A 4 -2.87 7.72 6.18
CA ALA A 4 -3.99 7.30 7.01
C ALA A 4 -4.32 5.83 6.73
N VAL A 5 -4.73 5.13 7.79
CA VAL A 5 -5.11 3.72 7.77
C VAL A 5 -6.42 3.57 8.52
N ASP A 6 -7.39 2.88 7.92
CA ASP A 6 -8.61 2.46 8.59
C ASP A 6 -8.34 1.22 9.45
N LEU A 7 -8.42 1.40 10.77
CA LEU A 7 -8.24 0.32 11.75
C LEU A 7 -9.49 -0.55 11.90
N ASN A 8 -10.63 -0.21 11.27
CA ASN A 8 -11.86 -1.00 11.29
C ASN A 8 -11.81 -2.18 10.30
N ARG A 9 -10.67 -2.87 10.23
CA ARG A 9 -10.43 -4.01 9.35
C ARG A 9 -10.09 -5.25 10.17
N LEU A 10 -10.44 -6.42 9.64
CA LEU A 10 -10.23 -7.71 10.31
C LEU A 10 -8.76 -7.95 10.68
N GLU A 11 -7.82 -7.42 9.89
CA GLU A 11 -6.37 -7.47 10.12
C GLU A 11 -5.93 -6.87 11.47
N PHE A 12 -6.73 -5.96 12.03
CA PHE A 12 -6.45 -5.28 13.29
C PHE A 12 -7.37 -5.71 14.44
N ALA A 13 -8.24 -6.71 14.21
CA ALA A 13 -9.18 -7.17 15.23
C ALA A 13 -8.45 -7.72 16.47
N GLY A 14 -8.85 -7.24 17.65
CA GLY A 14 -8.23 -7.62 18.93
C GLY A 14 -6.95 -6.85 19.27
N MET A 15 -6.49 -5.95 18.41
CA MET A 15 -5.38 -5.04 18.73
C MET A 15 -5.92 -3.79 19.41
N HIS A 16 -5.47 -3.54 20.65
CA HIS A 16 -5.97 -2.42 21.47
C HIS A 16 -5.16 -1.13 21.30
N ASP A 17 -3.92 -1.24 20.85
CA ASP A 17 -3.03 -0.10 20.63
C ASP A 17 -2.91 0.20 19.13
N PRO A 18 -3.37 1.37 18.66
CA PRO A 18 -3.37 1.71 17.23
C PRO A 18 -1.95 1.83 16.67
N VAL A 19 -0.97 2.22 17.48
CA VAL A 19 0.43 2.31 17.03
C VAL A 19 1.00 0.92 16.79
N SER A 20 0.84 0.01 17.76
CA SER A 20 1.21 -1.40 17.61
C SER A 20 0.47 -2.07 16.45
N ALA A 21 -0.80 -1.73 16.21
CA ALA A 21 -1.56 -2.22 15.07
C ALA A 21 -0.91 -1.84 13.73
N ILE A 22 -0.44 -0.60 13.58
CA ILE A 22 0.24 -0.14 12.37
C ILE A 22 1.66 -0.71 12.25
N VAL A 23 2.39 -0.83 13.37
CA VAL A 23 3.80 -1.26 13.38
C VAL A 23 3.95 -2.78 13.22
N PHE A 24 3.04 -3.57 13.81
CA PHE A 24 3.12 -5.03 13.85
C PHE A 24 2.01 -5.74 13.07
N GLY A 25 0.99 -5.01 12.59
CA GLY A 25 0.07 -5.54 11.59
C GLY A 25 0.83 -5.91 10.32
N GLN A 26 0.42 -6.99 9.66
CA GLN A 26 0.91 -7.41 8.33
C GLN A 26 0.99 -6.25 7.32
N PRO A 27 1.63 -6.40 6.14
CA PRO A 27 1.83 -5.28 5.20
C PRO A 27 0.59 -4.41 5.03
N VAL A 28 0.63 -3.22 5.64
CA VAL A 28 -0.55 -2.37 5.76
C VAL A 28 -0.80 -1.68 4.43
N ARG A 29 -1.90 -2.04 3.78
CA ARG A 29 -2.46 -1.19 2.71
C ARG A 29 -3.00 0.08 3.35
N VAL A 30 -2.31 1.19 3.09
CA VAL A 30 -2.75 2.54 3.50
C VAL A 30 -3.91 3.01 2.63
N ASP A 31 -4.87 3.69 3.23
CA ASP A 31 -6.03 4.23 2.52
C ASP A 31 -5.69 5.55 1.84
N TYR A 32 -4.85 6.36 2.50
CA TYR A 32 -4.41 7.65 1.97
C TYR A 32 -2.93 7.87 2.24
N THR A 33 -2.26 8.52 1.30
CA THR A 33 -0.92 9.10 1.49
C THR A 33 -0.89 10.44 0.78
N VAL A 34 -0.49 11.48 1.50
CA VAL A 34 -0.40 12.86 0.99
C VAL A 34 1.01 13.38 1.20
N VAL A 35 1.65 13.79 0.10
CA VAL A 35 3.00 14.37 0.11
C VAL A 35 2.92 15.74 -0.56
N GLY A 36 3.37 16.79 0.14
CA GLY A 36 3.32 18.15 -0.38
C GLY A 36 1.90 18.60 -0.79
N GLY A 37 0.86 18.13 -0.09
CA GLY A 37 -0.54 18.45 -0.40
C GLY A 37 -1.15 17.68 -1.58
N LYS A 38 -0.43 16.71 -2.17
CA LYS A 38 -0.92 15.89 -3.28
C LYS A 38 -1.17 14.45 -2.83
N PHE A 39 -2.29 13.86 -3.26
CA PHE A 39 -2.55 12.45 -3.06
C PHE A 39 -1.58 11.60 -3.87
N ILE A 40 -0.89 10.70 -3.20
CA ILE A 40 -0.07 9.63 -3.78
C ILE A 40 -0.85 8.31 -3.76
N VAL A 41 -1.53 8.05 -2.63
CA VAL A 41 -2.53 6.99 -2.50
C VAL A 41 -3.85 7.65 -2.10
N LYS A 42 -4.94 7.24 -2.75
CA LYS A 42 -6.29 7.68 -2.43
C LYS A 42 -7.22 6.47 -2.45
N GLU A 43 -7.94 6.24 -1.37
CA GLU A 43 -8.86 5.10 -1.22
C GLU A 43 -8.17 3.76 -1.52
N GLY A 44 -6.92 3.61 -1.06
CA GLY A 44 -6.12 2.40 -1.24
C GLY A 44 -5.60 2.15 -2.66
N GLN A 45 -5.75 3.11 -3.58
CA GLN A 45 -5.24 3.03 -4.95
C GLN A 45 -4.14 4.06 -5.20
N LEU A 46 -3.13 3.72 -6.01
CA LEU A 46 -2.15 4.71 -6.48
C LEU A 46 -2.85 5.80 -7.31
N ALA A 47 -2.69 7.05 -6.89
CA ALA A 47 -3.23 8.22 -7.57
C ALA A 47 -2.27 8.78 -8.64
N THR A 48 -0.99 8.39 -8.59
CA THR A 48 0.08 8.95 -9.43
C THR A 48 0.62 7.98 -10.47
N ALA A 49 0.17 6.72 -10.46
CA ALA A 49 0.61 5.70 -11.40
C ALA A 49 -0.49 4.65 -11.63
N ASP A 50 -0.37 3.96 -12.76
CA ASP A 50 -1.24 2.84 -13.14
C ASP A 50 -0.64 1.53 -12.61
N GLU A 51 -1.28 0.95 -11.60
CA GLU A 51 -0.84 -0.31 -10.98
C GLU A 51 -0.76 -1.45 -11.99
N GLY A 52 -1.72 -1.54 -12.93
CA GLY A 52 -1.73 -2.59 -13.95
C GLY A 52 -0.51 -2.53 -14.85
N LYS A 53 -0.12 -1.33 -15.30
CA LYS A 53 1.11 -1.13 -16.10
C LYS A 53 2.37 -1.47 -15.33
N ILE A 54 2.42 -1.17 -14.02
CA ILE A 54 3.55 -1.52 -13.16
C ILE A 54 3.67 -3.04 -13.04
N ILE A 55 2.54 -3.72 -12.77
CA ILE A 55 2.48 -5.18 -12.67
C ILE A 55 2.92 -5.85 -13.97
N GLU A 56 2.42 -5.38 -15.12
CA GLU A 56 2.80 -5.93 -16.42
C GLU A 56 4.31 -5.82 -16.66
N ARG A 57 4.90 -4.63 -16.45
CA ARG A 57 6.34 -4.40 -16.61
C ARG A 57 7.16 -5.26 -15.66
N HIS A 58 6.72 -5.36 -14.40
CA HIS A 58 7.39 -6.19 -13.40
C HIS A 58 7.38 -7.67 -13.81
N ASN A 59 6.25 -8.20 -14.25
CA ASN A 59 6.12 -9.57 -14.72
C ASN A 59 6.98 -9.85 -15.96
N GLN A 60 7.04 -8.92 -16.90
CA GLN A 60 7.93 -9.03 -18.07
C GLN A 60 9.41 -9.08 -17.65
N ALA A 61 9.82 -8.25 -16.68
CA ALA A 61 11.18 -8.26 -16.15
C ALA A 61 11.51 -9.57 -15.42
N ALA A 62 10.60 -10.07 -14.58
CA ALA A 62 10.76 -11.35 -13.89
C ALA A 62 10.88 -12.52 -14.88
N LYS A 63 10.05 -12.54 -15.93
CA LYS A 63 10.15 -13.55 -17.00
C LYS A 63 11.52 -13.56 -17.66
N LYS A 64 12.10 -12.37 -17.95
CA LYS A 64 13.44 -12.26 -18.53
C LYS A 64 14.51 -12.89 -17.64
N LEU A 65 14.43 -12.71 -16.32
CA LEU A 65 15.38 -13.30 -15.36
C LEU A 65 15.30 -14.83 -15.33
N LEU A 66 14.11 -15.41 -15.48
CA LEU A 66 13.92 -16.86 -15.48
C LEU A 66 14.37 -17.54 -16.79
N THR A 67 14.39 -16.79 -17.89
CA THR A 67 14.83 -17.29 -19.21
C THR A 67 16.27 -16.89 -19.56
N SER A 68 16.98 -16.26 -18.63
CA SER A 68 18.40 -15.93 -18.77
C SER A 68 19.29 -17.10 -18.36
#